data_AF-A0A8T5TF96-F1
#
_entry.id   AF-A0A8T5TF96-F1
#
_cell.length_a   1.000
_cell.length_b   1.000
_cell.length_c   1.000
_cell.angle_alpha   90.00
_cell.angle_beta   90.00
_cell.angle_gamma   90.00
#
_symmetry.space_group_name_H-M   'P 1'
#
loop_
_entity.id
_entity.type
_entity.pdbx_description
1 polymer ?
#
loop_
_entity_poly.entity_id
_entity_poly.type
_entity_poly.pdbx_seq_one_letter_code
_entity_poly.pdbx_strand_id
1 'polypeptide(L)'
;MMNQKSVDNFSLRNLSMRELEALLIILKDDGKELAVIKTAIDIEFEHMSRTKGYDYINNLCKKGFIVKKIFKPAAGGKRTVRIYVRKKVRSEYEKLILPTVRDLNDSIKKLFKDHIKEIKEEEKLREKFRSYTETILQAINTVLADTDSKNLNKKKLQRKLTDTIYRYFRAEMLKVEMFSK
;
A
#
# COMPACT_ATOMS: atom_id res chain seq x y z
N MET A 1 17.18 -42.59 30.43
CA MET A 1 17.50 -41.16 30.60
C MET A 1 18.01 -40.60 29.28
N MET A 2 17.50 -39.41 28.96
CA MET A 2 18.01 -38.39 28.02
C MET A 2 18.61 -38.81 26.67
N ASN A 3 17.87 -38.44 25.61
CA ASN A 3 18.43 -37.59 24.57
C ASN A 3 17.38 -36.55 24.16
N GLN A 4 17.05 -35.65 25.09
CA GLN A 4 16.47 -34.36 24.73
C GLN A 4 17.59 -33.55 24.07
N LYS A 5 17.75 -33.70 22.76
CA LYS A 5 18.49 -32.71 21.98
C LYS A 5 17.76 -31.39 22.15
N SER A 6 18.43 -30.44 22.78
CA SER A 6 18.01 -29.05 22.90
C SER A 6 17.77 -28.45 21.50
N VAL A 7 16.52 -28.43 21.05
CA VAL A 7 16.10 -27.60 19.91
C VAL A 7 15.79 -26.21 20.48
N ASP A 8 16.83 -25.56 20.99
CA ASP A 8 16.69 -24.33 21.78
C ASP A 8 17.11 -23.05 21.05
N ASN A 9 17.15 -23.06 19.72
CA ASN A 9 17.32 -21.83 18.93
C ASN A 9 16.17 -21.67 17.95
N PHE A 10 15.04 -21.24 18.47
CA PHE A 10 13.96 -20.68 17.66
C PHE A 10 14.44 -19.32 17.13
N SER A 11 14.56 -19.19 15.82
CA SER A 11 14.97 -17.94 15.17
C SER A 11 14.28 -17.82 13.83
N LEU A 12 13.58 -16.70 13.61
CA LEU A 12 12.97 -16.37 12.32
C LEU A 12 14.03 -16.30 11.20
N ARG A 13 15.32 -16.11 11.53
CA ARG A 13 16.44 -16.14 10.57
C ARG A 13 16.67 -17.53 9.94
N ASN A 14 16.09 -18.58 10.52
CA ASN A 14 16.20 -19.96 10.00
C ASN A 14 15.13 -20.28 8.94
N LEU A 15 14.28 -19.31 8.59
CA LEU A 15 13.29 -19.42 7.52
C LEU A 15 13.79 -18.70 6.27
N SER A 16 13.64 -19.35 5.12
CA SER A 16 13.63 -18.63 3.84
C SER A 16 12.44 -17.66 3.78
N MET A 17 12.51 -16.67 2.89
CA MET A 17 11.40 -15.72 2.70
C MET A 17 10.06 -16.42 2.39
N ARG A 18 10.08 -17.47 1.56
CA ARG A 18 8.87 -18.26 1.27
C ARG A 18 8.34 -19.05 2.47
N GLU A 19 9.23 -19.58 3.31
CA GLU A 19 8.80 -20.23 4.55
C GLU A 19 8.27 -19.22 5.58
N LEU A 20 8.84 -18.01 5.63
CA LEU A 20 8.34 -16.92 6.45
C LEU A 20 6.93 -16.50 6.00
N GLU A 21 6.73 -16.26 4.70
CA GLU A 21 5.41 -15.96 4.12
C GLU A 21 4.38 -17.07 4.45
N ALA A 22 4.76 -18.34 4.27
CA ALA A 22 3.90 -19.46 4.63
C ALA A 22 3.58 -19.49 6.13
N LEU A 23 4.53 -19.14 7.01
CA LEU A 23 4.30 -19.01 8.44
C LEU A 23 3.33 -17.87 8.77
N LEU A 24 3.39 -16.74 8.06
CA LEU A 24 2.44 -15.62 8.23
C LEU A 24 1.01 -16.03 7.87
N ILE A 25 0.85 -16.78 6.78
CA ILE A 25 -0.45 -17.34 6.38
C ILE A 25 -0.99 -18.25 7.50
N ILE A 26 -0.14 -19.15 8.03
CA ILE A 26 -0.53 -20.05 9.13
C ILE A 26 -0.85 -19.29 10.42
N LEU A 27 -0.13 -18.20 10.72
CA LEU A 27 -0.41 -17.33 11.87
C LEU A 27 -1.80 -16.69 11.78
N LYS A 28 -2.21 -16.26 10.58
CA LYS A 28 -3.55 -15.70 10.31
C LYS A 28 -4.65 -16.76 10.44
N ASP A 29 -4.35 -17.99 10.05
CA ASP A 29 -5.28 -19.12 9.99
C ASP A 29 -5.05 -20.18 11.10
N ASP A 30 -4.53 -19.75 12.25
CA ASP A 30 -4.14 -20.65 13.33
C ASP A 30 -5.30 -21.52 13.82
N GLY A 31 -5.03 -22.82 14.00
CA GLY A 31 -6.02 -23.81 14.43
C GLY A 31 -6.97 -24.31 13.34
N LYS A 32 -6.85 -23.83 12.10
CA LYS A 32 -7.63 -24.36 10.97
C LYS A 32 -7.12 -25.72 10.50
N GLU A 33 -7.95 -26.37 9.69
CA GLU A 33 -7.64 -27.67 9.10
C GLU A 33 -6.48 -27.58 8.10
N LEU A 34 -5.66 -28.63 8.07
CA LEU A 34 -4.50 -28.73 7.20
C LEU A 34 -4.84 -28.47 5.73
N ALA A 35 -5.99 -28.96 5.26
CA ALA A 35 -6.44 -28.76 3.88
C ALA A 35 -6.72 -27.28 3.59
N VAL A 36 -7.34 -26.56 4.54
CA VAL A 36 -7.63 -25.13 4.41
C VAL A 36 -6.34 -24.32 4.35
N ILE A 37 -5.41 -24.60 5.27
CA ILE A 37 -4.10 -23.93 5.30
C ILE A 37 -3.32 -24.19 4.01
N LYS A 38 -3.28 -25.44 3.53
CA LYS A 38 -2.62 -25.80 2.29
C LYS A 38 -3.20 -25.01 1.11
N THR A 39 -4.52 -24.92 1.01
CA THR A 39 -5.18 -24.17 -0.06
C THR A 39 -4.85 -22.68 0.02
N ALA A 40 -4.81 -22.09 1.22
CA ALA A 40 -4.41 -20.69 1.39
C ALA A 40 -2.98 -20.43 0.89
N ILE A 41 -2.03 -21.32 1.23
CA ILE A 41 -0.64 -21.21 0.75
C ILE A 41 -0.56 -21.36 -0.77
N ASP A 42 -1.26 -22.34 -1.36
CA ASP A 42 -1.18 -22.57 -2.80
C ASP A 42 -1.81 -21.43 -3.61
N ILE A 43 -2.89 -20.80 -3.10
CA ILE A 43 -3.48 -19.61 -3.73
C ILE A 43 -2.48 -18.45 -3.68
N GLU A 44 -1.91 -18.16 -2.50
CA GLU A 44 -0.99 -17.03 -2.33
C GLU A 44 0.29 -17.19 -3.15
N PHE A 45 0.77 -18.42 -3.31
CA PHE A 45 2.02 -18.70 -4.04
C PHE A 45 1.80 -19.11 -5.49
N GLU A 46 0.56 -19.02 -5.98
CA GLU A 46 0.16 -19.38 -7.34
C GLU A 46 0.65 -20.78 -7.76
N HIS A 47 0.64 -21.71 -6.81
CA HIS A 47 1.16 -23.05 -7.02
C HIS A 47 0.14 -23.92 -7.76
N MET A 48 0.49 -24.35 -8.98
CA MET A 48 -0.31 -25.33 -9.73
C MET A 48 -0.15 -26.76 -9.22
N SER A 49 0.89 -27.04 -8.42
CA SER A 49 1.16 -28.39 -7.90
C SER A 49 0.35 -28.66 -6.64
N ARG A 50 -0.29 -29.84 -6.59
CA ARG A 50 -1.12 -30.28 -5.45
C ARG A 50 -0.33 -30.52 -4.16
N THR A 51 1.00 -30.62 -4.23
CA THR A 51 1.85 -31.00 -3.08
C THR A 51 2.62 -29.85 -2.46
N LYS A 52 2.85 -28.75 -3.18
CA LYS A 52 3.81 -27.72 -2.73
C LYS A 52 3.40 -27.02 -1.43
N GLY A 53 2.12 -26.69 -1.25
CA GLY A 53 1.64 -26.15 0.03
C GLY A 53 1.88 -27.10 1.22
N TYR A 54 1.81 -28.42 1.01
CA TYR A 54 2.14 -29.40 2.05
C TYR A 54 3.63 -29.40 2.39
N ASP A 55 4.51 -29.17 1.43
CA ASP A 55 5.96 -29.14 1.66
C ASP A 55 6.35 -28.00 2.60
N TYR A 56 5.79 -26.80 2.42
CA TYR A 56 6.02 -25.68 3.33
C TYR A 56 5.51 -25.99 4.75
N ILE A 57 4.31 -26.54 4.87
CA ILE A 57 3.74 -26.93 6.18
C ILE A 57 4.62 -28.00 6.84
N ASN A 58 5.09 -28.98 6.08
CA ASN A 58 5.97 -30.03 6.58
C ASN A 58 7.32 -29.47 7.04
N ASN A 59 7.93 -28.57 6.27
CA ASN A 59 9.20 -27.95 6.60
C ASN A 59 9.09 -27.07 7.85
N LEU A 60 8.04 -26.25 7.96
CA LEU A 60 7.76 -25.46 9.16
C LEU A 60 7.50 -26.34 10.39
N CYS A 61 6.84 -27.48 10.21
CA CYS A 61 6.64 -28.46 11.28
C CYS A 61 7.94 -29.11 11.73
N LYS A 62 8.81 -29.52 10.78
CA LYS A 62 10.14 -30.10 11.06
C LYS A 62 11.04 -29.10 11.79
N LYS A 63 11.00 -27.83 11.38
CA LYS A 63 11.74 -26.72 12.01
C LYS A 63 11.12 -26.28 13.35
N GLY A 64 10.01 -26.88 13.78
CA GLY A 64 9.41 -26.63 15.09
C GLY A 64 8.58 -25.34 15.20
N PHE A 65 8.27 -24.66 14.10
CA PHE A 65 7.47 -23.43 14.12
C PHE A 65 5.98 -23.71 14.38
N ILE A 66 5.50 -24.84 13.86
CA ILE A 66 4.10 -25.25 13.93
C ILE A 66 4.00 -26.70 14.42
N VAL A 67 2.80 -27.09 14.85
CA VAL A 67 2.47 -28.45 15.28
C VAL A 67 1.18 -28.91 14.63
N LYS A 68 1.15 -30.20 14.26
CA LYS A 68 -0.04 -30.87 13.73
C LYS A 68 -0.75 -31.59 14.87
N LYS A 69 -2.02 -31.29 15.09
CA LYS A 69 -2.87 -32.01 16.06
C LYS A 69 -3.95 -32.79 15.31
N ILE A 70 -4.06 -34.08 15.62
CA ILE A 70 -5.06 -34.97 15.04
C ILE A 70 -6.30 -34.95 15.95
N PHE A 71 -7.44 -34.60 15.38
CA PHE A 71 -8.73 -34.64 16.06
C PHE A 71 -9.51 -35.85 15.55
N LYS A 72 -9.96 -36.68 16.50
CA LYS A 72 -10.84 -37.82 16.25
C LYS A 72 -12.21 -37.49 16.83
N PRO A 73 -13.28 -37.39 16.01
CA PRO A 73 -14.63 -37.22 16.52
C PRO A 73 -15.05 -38.45 17.33
N ALA A 74 -15.75 -38.24 18.45
CA ALA A 74 -16.22 -39.32 19.32
C ALA A 74 -17.24 -40.26 18.62
N ALA A 75 -17.95 -39.78 17.60
CA ALA A 75 -19.03 -40.49 16.91
C ALA A 75 -18.64 -41.10 15.55
N GLY A 76 -17.39 -41.55 15.37
CA GLY A 76 -16.98 -42.28 14.14
C GLY A 76 -16.74 -41.42 12.90
N GLY A 77 -16.62 -40.09 13.04
CA GLY A 77 -16.36 -39.17 11.93
C GLY A 77 -14.92 -39.22 11.39
N LYS A 78 -14.71 -38.57 10.23
CA LYS A 78 -13.40 -38.47 9.57
C LYS A 78 -12.39 -37.76 10.49
N ARG A 79 -11.19 -38.33 10.62
CA ARG A 79 -10.08 -37.70 11.35
C ARG A 79 -9.68 -36.41 10.64
N THR A 80 -9.56 -35.32 11.38
CA THR A 80 -9.08 -34.04 10.84
C THR A 80 -7.74 -33.69 11.46
N VAL A 81 -6.86 -33.11 10.65
CA VAL A 81 -5.57 -32.60 11.12
C VAL A 81 -5.68 -31.09 11.15
N ARG A 82 -5.42 -30.48 12.31
CA ARG A 82 -5.38 -29.03 12.48
C ARG A 82 -3.96 -28.58 12.76
N ILE A 83 -3.63 -27.41 12.25
CA ILE A 83 -2.30 -26.82 12.34
C ILE A 83 -2.32 -25.71 13.37
N TYR A 84 -1.36 -25.73 14.28
CA TYR A 84 -1.20 -24.69 15.30
C TYR A 84 0.21 -24.12 15.28
N VAL A 85 0.34 -22.82 15.41
CA VAL A 85 1.61 -22.14 15.67
C VAL A 85 1.99 -22.34 17.13
N ARG A 86 3.27 -22.64 17.41
CA ARG A 86 3.69 -22.79 18.81
C ARG A 86 3.62 -21.46 19.55
N LYS A 87 3.23 -21.49 20.83
CA LYS A 87 3.10 -20.29 21.68
C LYS A 87 4.37 -19.42 21.71
N LYS A 88 5.57 -20.05 21.72
CA LYS A 88 6.86 -19.35 21.68
C LYS A 88 7.06 -18.56 20.39
N VAL A 89 6.69 -19.14 19.23
CA VAL A 89 6.71 -18.47 17.92
C VAL A 89 5.80 -17.25 17.90
N ARG A 90 4.57 -17.43 18.38
CA ARG A 90 3.58 -16.33 18.43
C ARG A 90 4.09 -15.17 19.28
N SER A 91 4.66 -15.45 20.45
CA SER A 91 5.20 -14.41 21.33
C SER A 91 6.37 -13.65 20.68
N GLU A 92 7.24 -14.31 19.93
CA GLU A 92 8.33 -13.62 19.23
C GLU A 92 7.85 -12.80 18.03
N TYR A 93 6.89 -13.34 17.26
CA TYR A 93 6.22 -12.60 16.19
C TYR A 93 5.59 -11.30 16.72
N GLU A 94 4.86 -11.40 17.84
CA GLU A 94 4.20 -10.25 18.47
C GLU A 94 5.19 -9.20 18.98
N LYS A 95 6.38 -9.62 19.46
CA LYS A 95 7.41 -8.69 19.95
C LYS A 95 8.22 -8.02 18.86
N LEU A 96 8.48 -8.71 17.74
CA LEU A 96 9.40 -8.23 16.71
C LEU A 96 8.68 -7.63 15.50
N ILE A 97 7.64 -8.29 15.01
CA ILE A 97 7.03 -7.95 13.73
C ILE A 97 5.88 -6.95 13.91
N LEU A 98 5.03 -7.11 14.93
CA LEU A 98 3.90 -6.20 15.12
C LEU A 98 4.31 -4.73 15.36
N PRO A 99 5.33 -4.41 16.18
CA PRO A 99 5.77 -3.03 16.34
C PRO A 99 6.32 -2.46 15.03
N THR A 100 7.18 -3.22 14.34
CA THR A 100 7.78 -2.80 13.07
C THR A 100 6.72 -2.54 11.98
N VAL A 101 5.71 -3.40 11.86
CA VAL A 101 4.60 -3.21 10.90
C VAL A 101 3.75 -2.00 11.28
N ARG A 102 3.52 -1.78 12.58
CA ARG A 102 2.78 -0.60 13.07
C ARG A 102 3.54 0.69 12.75
N ASP A 103 4.84 0.75 13.07
CA ASP A 103 5.68 1.92 12.84
C ASP A 103 5.81 2.25 11.35
N LEU A 104 5.93 1.22 10.50
CA LEU A 104 5.92 1.39 9.04
C LEU A 104 4.57 1.93 8.53
N ASN A 105 3.46 1.39 9.02
CA ASN A 105 2.13 1.85 8.62
C ASN A 105 1.88 3.30 9.03
N ASP A 106 2.31 3.69 10.23
CA ASP A 106 2.20 5.07 10.70
C ASP A 106 3.11 6.03 9.92
N SER A 107 4.31 5.59 9.54
CA SER A 107 5.22 6.34 8.66
C SER A 107 4.62 6.55 7.28
N ILE A 108 4.04 5.51 6.67
CA ILE A 108 3.37 5.58 5.37
C ILE A 108 2.17 6.53 5.44
N LYS A 109 1.33 6.41 6.47
CA LYS A 109 0.18 7.34 6.66
C LYS A 109 0.62 8.79 6.78
N LYS A 110 1.73 9.05 7.47
CA LYS A 110 2.29 10.39 7.61
C LYS A 110 2.74 10.93 6.26
N LEU A 111 3.51 10.16 5.48
CA LEU A 111 3.93 10.53 4.13
C LEU A 111 2.75 10.86 3.21
N PHE A 112 1.71 10.01 3.21
CA PHE A 112 0.50 10.30 2.43
C PHE A 112 -0.20 11.58 2.87
N LYS A 113 -0.28 11.83 4.19
CA LYS A 113 -0.90 13.03 4.73
C LYS A 113 -0.13 14.29 4.34
N ASP A 114 1.19 14.23 4.37
CA ASP A 114 2.08 15.33 4.02
C ASP A 114 1.98 15.63 2.51
N HIS A 115 2.04 14.62 1.63
CA HIS A 115 1.85 14.82 0.19
C HIS A 115 0.45 15.31 -0.19
N ILE A 116 -0.60 14.82 0.45
CA ILE A 116 -1.97 15.34 0.22
C ILE A 116 -2.06 16.81 0.63
N LYS A 117 -1.32 17.23 1.66
CA LYS A 117 -1.28 18.63 2.09
C LYS A 117 -0.55 19.51 1.06
N GLU A 118 0.59 19.04 0.56
CA GLU A 118 1.35 19.71 -0.50
C GLU A 118 0.51 19.91 -1.77
N ILE A 119 -0.19 18.87 -2.24
CA ILE A 119 -1.09 18.95 -3.39
C ILE A 119 -2.18 20.02 -3.19
N LYS A 120 -2.79 20.07 -1.99
CA LYS A 120 -3.82 21.07 -1.67
C LYS A 120 -3.28 22.50 -1.61
N GLU A 121 -2.03 22.68 -1.17
CA GLU A 121 -1.39 23.99 -1.14
C GLU A 121 -1.05 24.47 -2.56
N GLU A 122 -0.57 23.57 -3.43
CA GLU A 122 -0.39 23.85 -4.86
C GLU A 122 -1.72 24.21 -5.54
N GLU A 123 -2.80 23.46 -5.32
CA GLU A 123 -4.12 23.79 -5.88
C GLU A 123 -4.59 25.19 -5.49
N LYS A 124 -4.42 25.59 -4.21
CA LYS A 124 -4.75 26.95 -3.76
C LYS A 124 -3.92 28.03 -4.46
N LEU A 125 -2.64 27.78 -4.71
CA LEU A 125 -1.77 28.69 -5.46
C LEU A 125 -2.25 28.84 -6.90
N ARG A 126 -2.61 27.73 -7.56
CA ARG A 126 -3.17 27.71 -8.92
C ARG A 126 -4.48 28.49 -9.02
N GLU A 127 -5.39 28.30 -8.05
CA GLU A 127 -6.66 29.02 -7.99
C GLU A 127 -6.46 30.54 -7.84
N LYS A 128 -5.56 30.97 -6.95
CA LYS A 128 -5.22 32.39 -6.78
C LYS A 128 -4.67 33.00 -8.07
N PHE A 129 -3.73 32.31 -8.73
CA PHE A 129 -3.14 32.79 -9.98
C PHE A 129 -4.16 32.89 -11.12
N ARG A 130 -5.09 31.94 -11.19
CA ARG A 130 -6.20 31.98 -12.13
C ARG A 130 -7.11 33.18 -11.85
N SER A 131 -7.47 33.42 -10.59
CA SER A 131 -8.28 34.58 -10.20
C SER A 131 -7.62 35.91 -10.62
N TYR A 132 -6.32 36.09 -10.37
CA TYR A 132 -5.60 37.27 -10.84
C TYR A 132 -5.63 37.42 -12.36
N THR A 133 -5.45 36.31 -13.09
CA THR A 133 -5.50 36.28 -14.56
C THR A 133 -6.87 36.72 -15.07
N GLU A 134 -7.95 36.24 -14.44
CA GLU A 134 -9.33 36.60 -14.76
C GLU A 134 -9.62 38.09 -14.45
N THR A 135 -9.13 38.61 -13.31
CA THR A 135 -9.25 40.04 -12.97
C THR A 135 -8.52 40.93 -13.97
N ILE A 136 -7.31 40.56 -14.40
CA ILE A 136 -6.55 41.30 -15.42
C ILE A 136 -7.32 41.31 -16.75
N LEU A 137 -7.88 40.17 -17.16
CA LEU A 137 -8.70 40.09 -18.37
C LEU A 137 -9.94 40.97 -18.28
N GLN A 138 -10.63 40.98 -17.13
CA GLN A 138 -11.78 41.85 -16.91
C GLN A 138 -11.40 43.33 -17.01
N ALA A 139 -10.32 43.76 -16.35
CA ALA A 139 -9.85 45.14 -16.41
C ALA A 139 -9.51 45.58 -17.85
N ILE A 140 -8.83 44.71 -18.61
CA ILE A 140 -8.52 44.94 -20.02
C ILE A 140 -9.80 45.06 -20.85
N ASN A 141 -10.79 44.18 -20.62
CA ASN A 141 -12.05 44.22 -21.33
C ASN A 141 -12.84 45.50 -21.05
N THR A 142 -12.83 46.00 -19.81
CA THR A 142 -13.46 47.27 -19.44
C THR A 142 -12.80 48.44 -20.17
N VAL A 143 -11.47 48.52 -20.16
CA VAL A 143 -10.72 49.56 -20.88
C VAL A 143 -11.02 49.50 -22.39
N LEU A 144 -11.07 48.31 -22.99
CA LEU A 144 -11.42 48.14 -24.40
C LEU A 144 -12.87 48.55 -24.71
N ALA A 145 -13.81 48.33 -23.78
CA ALA A 145 -15.20 48.76 -23.93
C ALA A 145 -15.27 50.29 -23.97
N ASP A 146 -14.58 50.96 -23.04
CA ASP A 146 -14.60 52.42 -22.85
C ASP A 146 -13.78 53.21 -23.89
N THR A 147 -12.94 52.54 -24.69
CA THR A 147 -12.12 53.21 -25.72
C THR A 147 -12.92 53.47 -27.00
N ASP A 148 -13.06 54.72 -27.45
CA ASP A 148 -13.71 55.03 -28.74
C ASP A 148 -12.90 54.49 -29.92
N SER A 149 -13.49 53.60 -30.74
CA SER A 149 -12.76 52.94 -31.83
C SER A 149 -13.37 53.24 -33.21
N LYS A 150 -12.88 54.30 -33.87
CA LYS A 150 -13.15 54.49 -35.31
C LYS A 150 -12.32 53.55 -36.21
N ASN A 151 -11.18 53.03 -35.73
CA ASN A 151 -10.22 52.29 -36.57
C ASN A 151 -9.73 50.94 -35.98
N LEU A 152 -10.27 50.48 -34.85
CA LEU A 152 -9.72 49.32 -34.13
C LEU A 152 -10.74 48.19 -34.04
N ASN A 153 -10.40 47.00 -34.58
CA ASN A 153 -11.24 45.81 -34.45
C ASN A 153 -11.11 45.24 -33.04
N LYS A 154 -11.87 45.82 -32.10
CA LYS A 154 -11.87 45.47 -30.66
C LYS A 154 -12.00 43.96 -30.43
N LYS A 155 -12.85 43.28 -31.21
CA LYS A 155 -13.07 41.82 -31.11
C LYS A 155 -11.81 41.01 -31.43
N LYS A 156 -11.05 41.40 -32.47
CA LYS A 156 -9.79 40.74 -32.85
C LYS A 156 -8.69 41.00 -31.82
N LEU A 157 -8.62 42.23 -31.28
CA LEU A 157 -7.65 42.59 -30.23
C LEU A 157 -7.94 41.84 -28.93
N GLN A 158 -9.20 41.82 -28.49
CA GLN A 158 -9.65 41.11 -27.29
C GLN A 158 -9.29 39.63 -27.37
N ARG A 159 -9.59 38.96 -28.49
CA ARG A 159 -9.23 37.54 -28.69
C ARG A 159 -7.72 37.31 -28.57
N LYS A 160 -6.90 38.18 -29.17
CA LYS A 160 -5.43 38.07 -29.12
C LYS A 160 -4.88 38.28 -27.71
N LEU A 161 -5.42 39.24 -26.96
CA LEU A 161 -5.04 39.49 -25.56
C LEU A 161 -5.40 38.32 -24.66
N THR A 162 -6.63 37.82 -24.78
CA THR A 162 -7.09 36.63 -24.04
C THR A 162 -6.21 35.42 -24.34
N ASP A 163 -5.95 35.12 -25.61
CA ASP A 163 -5.11 34.00 -26.01
C ASP A 163 -3.68 34.14 -25.47
N THR A 164 -3.08 35.33 -25.53
CA THR A 164 -1.72 35.58 -25.01
C THR A 164 -1.65 35.41 -23.49
N ILE A 165 -2.62 35.97 -22.76
CA ILE A 165 -2.66 35.90 -21.29
C ILE A 165 -2.86 34.45 -20.83
N TYR A 166 -3.75 33.69 -21.47
CA TYR A 166 -3.92 32.27 -21.15
C TYR A 166 -2.73 31.41 -21.54
N ARG A 167 -2.01 31.74 -22.62
CA ARG A 167 -0.73 31.08 -22.96
C ARG A 167 0.32 31.32 -21.89
N TYR A 168 0.41 32.55 -21.37
CA TYR A 168 1.33 32.88 -20.28
C TYR A 168 0.96 32.14 -18.99
N PHE A 169 -0.33 32.15 -18.63
CA PHE A 169 -0.85 31.36 -17.51
C PHE A 169 -0.47 29.88 -17.63
N ARG A 170 -0.73 29.25 -18.78
CA ARG A 170 -0.34 27.85 -19.01
C ARG A 170 1.16 27.61 -18.90
N ALA A 171 1.99 28.51 -19.42
CA ALA A 171 3.44 28.40 -19.36
C ALA A 171 3.96 28.49 -17.92
N GLU A 172 3.44 29.41 -17.11
CA GLU A 172 3.80 29.53 -15.68
C GLU A 172 3.33 28.32 -14.87
N MET A 173 2.12 27.81 -15.14
CA MET A 173 1.61 26.60 -14.50
C MET A 173 2.45 25.35 -14.79
N LEU A 174 2.94 25.21 -16.02
CA LEU A 174 3.85 24.12 -16.41
C LEU A 174 5.22 24.23 -15.75
N LYS A 175 5.71 25.44 -15.46
CA LYS A 175 6.95 25.62 -14.67
C LYS A 175 6.74 25.15 -13.23
N VAL A 176 5.61 25.50 -12.60
CA VAL A 176 5.29 25.03 -11.24
C VAL A 176 5.22 23.49 -11.18
N GLU A 177 4.66 22.83 -12.20
CA GLU A 177 4.65 21.35 -12.32
C GLU A 177 6.02 20.71 -12.57
N MET A 178 6.93 21.41 -13.25
CA MET A 178 8.26 20.89 -13.56
C MET A 178 9.29 21.12 -12.44
N PHE A 179 9.04 22.09 -11.56
CA PHE A 179 9.95 22.47 -10.47
C PHE A 179 9.47 22.05 -9.08
N SER A 180 8.37 21.29 -8.96
CA SER A 180 8.03 20.53 -7.74
C SER A 180 8.95 19.29 -7.62
N LYS A 181 10.24 19.56 -7.40
CA LYS A 181 11.28 18.57 -7.10
C LYS A 181 11.94 18.87 -5.76
#